data_AF-A0A6V7J756-F1
#
_entry.id   AF-A0A6V7J756-F1
#
_cell.length_a   1.000
_cell.length_b   1.000
_cell.length_c   1.000
_cell.angle_alpha   90.00
_cell.angle_beta   90.00
_cell.angle_gamma   90.00
#
_symmetry.space_group_name_H-M   'P 1'
#
loop_
_entity.id
_entity.type
_entity.pdbx_description
1 polymer ?
#
loop_
_entity_poly.entity_id
_entity_poly.type
_entity_poly.pdbx_seq_one_letter_code
_entity_poly.pdbx_strand_id
1 'polypeptide(L)'
;DQEHLKPQIVHALSNAELYCLALANIYSDPNYHNQNHLGILQALARKGVFVNEPNNTPLTETILIQNSPLKMSAHMAVIEGLMVLYAKEVISGDRVLSAIRRFDPQATVEMPVDHERGLLMWITHASHALIAKIQADEGDRTKLPELPPARDFQSLCDGVGLAAVVAFYCPGELNWMDIRVSKRPSIADGLHNLSLVHAFCMRCLPYSIFHMQPEDVTYMRG
;
A
#
# COMPACT_ATOMS: atom_id res chain seq x y z
N ASP A 1 -1.69 14.84 28.68
CA ASP A 1 -2.65 15.39 27.72
C ASP A 1 -3.34 14.27 26.98
N GLN A 2 -4.62 14.02 27.26
CA GLN A 2 -5.42 13.13 26.41
C GLN A 2 -5.70 13.90 25.12
N GLU A 3 -5.11 13.45 24.01
CA GLU A 3 -5.48 13.94 22.68
C GLU A 3 -6.94 13.58 22.42
N HIS A 4 -7.83 14.54 22.67
CA HIS A 4 -9.24 14.40 22.35
C HIS A 4 -9.40 14.63 20.86
N LEU A 5 -10.04 13.68 20.17
CA LEU A 5 -10.46 13.87 18.78
C LEU A 5 -11.27 15.16 18.66
N LYS A 6 -10.98 15.95 17.61
CA LYS A 6 -11.74 17.17 17.34
C LYS A 6 -13.23 16.81 17.21
N PRO A 7 -14.16 17.60 17.78
CA PRO A 7 -15.60 17.29 17.74
C PRO A 7 -16.13 17.02 16.33
N GLN A 8 -15.59 17.70 15.32
CA GLN A 8 -15.93 17.50 13.91
C GLN A 8 -15.61 16.08 13.42
N ILE A 9 -14.47 15.51 13.82
CA ILE A 9 -14.07 14.15 13.45
C ILE A 9 -14.98 13.13 14.14
N VAL A 10 -15.28 13.34 15.43
CA VAL A 10 -16.22 12.49 16.18
C VAL A 10 -17.58 12.47 15.48
N HIS A 11 -18.08 13.65 15.11
CA HIS A 11 -19.34 13.77 14.38
C HIS A 11 -19.29 13.03 13.03
N ALA A 12 -18.26 13.29 12.22
CA ALA A 12 -18.09 12.71 10.88
C ALA A 12 -17.87 11.18 10.88
N LEU A 13 -17.35 10.62 11.96
CA LEU A 13 -17.31 9.17 12.19
C LEU A 13 -18.69 8.63 12.60
N SER A 14 -19.36 9.31 13.53
CA SER A 14 -20.67 8.90 14.08
C SER A 14 -21.85 9.07 13.13
N ASN A 15 -21.69 9.79 12.02
CA ASN A 15 -22.69 9.95 10.95
C ASN A 15 -22.29 9.27 9.63
N ALA A 16 -21.19 8.53 9.61
CA ALA A 16 -20.61 7.84 8.44
C ALA A 16 -20.08 8.73 7.31
N GLU A 17 -20.00 10.04 7.48
CA GLU A 17 -19.57 10.99 6.44
C GLU A 17 -18.16 10.68 5.92
N LEU A 18 -17.21 10.39 6.81
CA LEU A 18 -15.84 10.04 6.40
C LEU A 18 -15.79 8.77 5.55
N TYR A 19 -16.68 7.82 5.82
CA TYR A 19 -16.76 6.56 5.08
C TYR A 19 -17.40 6.76 3.70
N CYS A 20 -18.42 7.63 3.64
CA CYS A 20 -19.04 8.05 2.39
C CYS A 20 -18.01 8.73 1.47
N LEU A 21 -17.21 9.65 2.02
CA LEU A 21 -16.15 10.31 1.27
C LEU A 21 -15.12 9.31 0.73
N ALA A 22 -14.72 8.32 1.51
CA ALA A 22 -13.79 7.27 1.07
C ALA A 22 -14.39 6.44 -0.09
N LEU A 23 -15.63 5.97 0.02
CA LEU A 23 -16.29 5.19 -1.03
C LEU A 23 -16.56 6.03 -2.29
N ALA A 24 -16.97 7.29 -2.13
CA ALA A 24 -17.15 8.22 -3.24
C ALA A 24 -15.82 8.46 -3.96
N ASN A 25 -14.69 8.55 -3.25
CA ASN A 25 -13.38 8.64 -3.86
C ASN A 25 -12.97 7.35 -4.60
N ILE A 26 -13.28 6.17 -4.06
CA ILE A 26 -12.97 4.88 -4.70
C ILE A 26 -13.74 4.71 -6.02
N TYR A 27 -15.05 4.99 -6.01
CA TYR A 27 -15.93 4.65 -7.13
C TYR A 27 -16.35 5.82 -8.00
N SER A 28 -16.14 7.06 -7.56
CA SER A 28 -16.67 8.28 -8.20
C SER A 28 -18.19 8.23 -8.45
N ASP A 29 -18.92 7.44 -7.63
CA ASP A 29 -20.37 7.24 -7.77
C ASP A 29 -21.13 8.11 -6.74
N PRO A 30 -22.03 9.01 -7.20
CA PRO A 30 -22.94 9.79 -6.35
C PRO A 30 -23.67 8.98 -5.27
N ASN A 31 -23.99 7.71 -5.53
CA ASN A 31 -24.71 6.84 -4.59
C ASN A 31 -23.98 6.66 -3.24
N TYR A 32 -22.66 6.84 -3.20
CA TYR A 32 -21.88 6.70 -1.97
C TYR A 32 -21.82 7.95 -1.11
N HIS A 33 -22.39 9.09 -1.53
CA HIS A 33 -22.25 10.35 -0.78
C HIS A 33 -23.10 10.40 0.50
N ASN A 34 -24.19 9.63 0.57
CA ASN A 34 -25.16 9.70 1.66
C ASN A 34 -25.59 8.31 2.13
N GLN A 35 -24.63 7.50 2.58
CA GLN A 35 -24.89 6.18 3.17
C GLN A 35 -24.87 6.26 4.70
N ASN A 36 -25.67 5.41 5.35
CA ASN A 36 -25.52 5.16 6.78
C ASN A 36 -24.49 4.04 7.03
N HIS A 37 -24.11 3.78 8.28
CA HIS A 37 -23.10 2.76 8.58
C HIS A 37 -23.49 1.38 8.08
N LEU A 38 -24.78 1.02 8.16
CA LEU A 38 -25.25 -0.25 7.60
C LEU A 38 -24.97 -0.33 6.08
N GLY A 39 -25.22 0.73 5.33
CA GLY A 39 -24.90 0.84 3.92
C GLY A 39 -23.40 0.68 3.64
N ILE A 40 -22.54 1.29 4.45
CA ILE A 40 -21.07 1.14 4.37
C ILE A 40 -20.66 -0.32 4.59
N LEU A 41 -21.15 -0.96 5.65
CA LEU A 41 -20.82 -2.35 5.98
C LEU A 41 -21.31 -3.31 4.89
N GLN A 42 -22.51 -3.08 4.33
CA GLN A 42 -23.02 -3.84 3.21
C GLN A 42 -22.18 -3.64 1.93
N ALA A 43 -21.74 -2.41 1.65
CA ALA A 43 -20.89 -2.13 0.49
C ALA A 43 -19.55 -2.89 0.59
N LEU A 44 -18.92 -2.91 1.77
CA LEU A 44 -17.71 -3.68 2.04
C LEU A 44 -17.95 -5.19 1.87
N ALA A 45 -19.03 -5.72 2.47
CA ALA A 45 -19.36 -7.15 2.40
C ALA A 45 -19.63 -7.62 0.96
N ARG A 46 -20.33 -6.82 0.14
CA ARG A 46 -20.54 -7.11 -1.30
C ARG A 46 -19.23 -7.22 -2.09
N LYS A 47 -18.17 -6.59 -1.61
CA LYS A 47 -16.82 -6.62 -2.18
C LYS A 47 -15.89 -7.63 -1.48
N GLY A 48 -16.47 -8.48 -0.62
CA GLY A 48 -15.73 -9.51 0.11
C GLY A 48 -14.77 -8.93 1.15
N VAL A 49 -15.09 -7.77 1.72
CA VAL A 49 -14.38 -7.20 2.87
C VAL A 49 -15.33 -7.27 4.07
N PHE A 50 -15.03 -8.17 5.01
CA PHE A 50 -15.85 -8.39 6.19
C PHE A 50 -15.18 -7.73 7.40
N VAL A 51 -15.88 -6.79 8.03
CA VAL A 51 -15.37 -6.00 9.16
C VAL A 51 -15.91 -6.56 10.47
N ASN A 52 -15.00 -6.93 11.36
CA ASN A 52 -15.30 -7.38 12.73
C ASN A 52 -14.52 -6.53 13.73
N GLU A 53 -15.00 -6.45 14.98
CA GLU A 53 -14.19 -5.91 16.07
C GLU A 53 -13.01 -6.85 16.39
N PRO A 54 -11.95 -6.37 17.08
CA PRO A 54 -10.77 -7.18 17.44
C PRO A 54 -11.09 -8.50 18.17
N ASN A 55 -12.23 -8.56 18.88
CA ASN A 55 -12.71 -9.76 19.56
C ASN A 55 -13.61 -10.65 18.68
N ASN A 56 -13.52 -10.50 17.35
CA ASN A 56 -14.34 -11.19 16.36
C ASN A 56 -15.86 -11.01 16.55
N THR A 57 -16.25 -9.89 17.17
CA THR A 57 -17.66 -9.55 17.36
C THR A 57 -18.18 -8.88 16.09
N PRO A 58 -19.35 -9.30 15.56
CA PRO A 58 -19.95 -8.67 14.40
C PRO A 58 -20.18 -7.19 14.66
N LEU A 59 -19.66 -6.34 13.78
CA LEU A 59 -19.83 -4.91 13.90
C LEU A 59 -21.26 -4.53 13.49
N THR A 60 -21.94 -3.74 14.33
CA THR A 60 -23.31 -3.27 14.07
C THR A 60 -23.35 -1.75 13.93
N GLU A 61 -24.34 -1.24 13.19
CA GLU A 61 -24.58 0.20 13.05
C GLU A 61 -24.75 0.90 14.41
N THR A 62 -25.43 0.26 15.36
CA THR A 62 -25.63 0.79 16.71
C THR A 62 -24.31 1.10 17.43
N ILE A 63 -23.28 0.25 17.25
CA ILE A 63 -21.95 0.46 17.85
C ILE A 63 -21.27 1.70 17.25
N LEU A 64 -21.45 1.94 15.94
CA LEU A 64 -20.82 3.03 15.21
C LEU A 64 -21.52 4.38 15.36
N ILE A 65 -22.82 4.37 15.68
CA ILE A 65 -23.58 5.60 15.99
C ILE A 65 -23.23 6.11 17.40
N GLN A 66 -22.82 5.22 18.32
CA GLN A 66 -22.50 5.60 19.69
C GLN A 66 -21.27 6.53 19.74
N ASN A 67 -21.48 7.79 20.15
CA ASN A 67 -20.42 8.82 20.24
C ASN A 67 -20.14 9.34 21.66
N SER A 68 -20.74 8.71 22.68
CA SER A 68 -20.58 9.08 24.11
C SER A 68 -20.42 7.84 25.01
N PRO A 69 -19.23 7.23 25.11
CA PRO A 69 -18.01 7.55 24.36
C PRO A 69 -18.01 6.93 22.95
N LEU A 70 -17.24 7.53 22.04
CA LEU A 70 -17.01 6.98 20.71
C LEU A 70 -16.24 5.66 20.78
N LYS A 71 -16.77 4.60 20.18
CA LYS A 71 -16.11 3.28 20.10
C LYS A 71 -15.00 3.30 19.04
N MET A 72 -13.83 3.82 19.38
CA MET A 72 -12.74 3.94 18.38
C MET A 72 -12.31 2.61 17.76
N SER A 73 -12.25 1.51 18.52
CA SER A 73 -11.92 0.19 17.98
C SER A 73 -12.83 -0.22 16.82
N ALA A 74 -14.12 0.09 16.91
CA ALA A 74 -15.09 -0.19 15.87
C ALA A 74 -14.85 0.67 14.62
N HIS A 75 -14.64 1.98 14.80
CA HIS A 75 -14.35 2.88 13.69
C HIS A 75 -13.03 2.55 12.98
N MET A 76 -12.01 2.14 13.72
CA MET A 76 -10.72 1.70 13.15
C MET A 76 -10.91 0.46 12.27
N ALA A 77 -11.72 -0.51 12.69
CA ALA A 77 -12.01 -1.70 11.88
C ALA A 77 -12.70 -1.33 10.54
N VAL A 78 -13.61 -0.34 10.54
CA VAL A 78 -14.22 0.14 9.29
C VAL A 78 -13.21 0.84 8.39
N ILE A 79 -12.33 1.68 8.96
CA ILE A 79 -11.27 2.37 8.23
C ILE A 79 -10.32 1.36 7.58
N GLU A 80 -9.88 0.34 8.34
CA GLU A 80 -9.05 -0.74 7.83
C GLU A 80 -9.76 -1.49 6.68
N GLY A 81 -11.04 -1.82 6.84
CA GLY A 81 -11.84 -2.42 5.77
C GLY A 81 -11.91 -1.56 4.51
N LEU A 82 -12.05 -0.24 4.65
CA LEU A 82 -12.04 0.69 3.51
C LEU A 82 -10.66 0.79 2.85
N MET A 83 -9.58 0.74 3.62
CA MET A 83 -8.21 0.71 3.09
C MET A 83 -7.95 -0.58 2.29
N VAL A 84 -8.38 -1.73 2.82
CA VAL A 84 -8.31 -3.02 2.10
C VAL A 84 -9.15 -2.97 0.83
N LEU A 85 -10.37 -2.41 0.90
CA LEU A 85 -11.20 -2.24 -0.29
C LEU A 85 -10.51 -1.38 -1.35
N TYR A 86 -9.95 -0.24 -0.96
CA TYR A 86 -9.20 0.63 -1.86
C TYR A 86 -8.04 -0.13 -2.52
N ALA A 87 -7.26 -0.89 -1.75
CA ALA A 87 -6.17 -1.70 -2.29
C ALA A 87 -6.69 -2.72 -3.31
N LYS A 88 -7.78 -3.43 -3.03
CA LYS A 88 -8.39 -4.39 -3.98
C LYS A 88 -8.86 -3.73 -5.28
N GLU A 89 -9.41 -2.53 -5.22
CA GLU A 89 -9.92 -1.81 -6.39
C GLU A 89 -8.80 -1.17 -7.23
N VAL A 90 -7.70 -0.75 -6.59
CA VAL A 90 -6.51 -0.24 -7.29
C VAL A 90 -5.74 -1.38 -7.95
N ILE A 91 -5.52 -2.48 -7.20
CA ILE A 91 -4.67 -3.61 -7.58
C ILE A 91 -5.55 -4.77 -8.02
N SER A 92 -6.13 -4.65 -9.21
CA SER A 92 -6.82 -5.79 -9.85
C SER A 92 -5.82 -6.68 -10.58
N GLY A 93 -6.12 -7.98 -10.64
CA GLY A 93 -5.26 -8.94 -11.33
C GLY A 93 -4.98 -8.59 -12.79
N ASP A 94 -6.01 -8.15 -13.52
CA ASP A 94 -5.85 -7.70 -14.92
C ASP A 94 -4.91 -6.50 -15.06
N ARG A 95 -4.98 -5.53 -14.13
CA ARG A 95 -4.08 -4.36 -14.14
C ARG A 95 -2.65 -4.77 -13.85
N VAL A 96 -2.44 -5.67 -12.89
CA VAL A 96 -1.12 -6.20 -12.53
C VAL A 96 -0.51 -6.94 -13.72
N LEU A 97 -1.25 -7.87 -14.33
CA LEU A 97 -0.79 -8.62 -15.50
C LEU A 97 -0.49 -7.70 -16.69
N SER A 98 -1.36 -6.72 -16.93
CA SER A 98 -1.15 -5.71 -17.98
C SER A 98 0.09 -4.87 -17.71
N ALA A 99 0.35 -4.48 -16.45
CA ALA A 99 1.52 -3.71 -16.07
C ALA A 99 2.81 -4.50 -16.30
N ILE A 100 2.85 -5.78 -15.90
CA ILE A 100 4.00 -6.66 -16.10
C ILE A 100 4.30 -6.85 -17.59
N ARG A 101 3.27 -7.17 -18.38
CA ARG A 101 3.41 -7.41 -19.83
C ARG A 101 3.91 -6.20 -20.63
N ARG A 102 3.82 -4.98 -20.08
CA ARG A 102 4.37 -3.78 -20.74
C ARG A 102 5.89 -3.79 -20.80
N PHE A 103 6.55 -4.43 -19.84
CA PHE A 103 8.01 -4.48 -19.77
C PHE A 103 8.58 -5.89 -19.84
N ASP A 104 7.73 -6.91 -19.71
CA ASP A 104 8.07 -8.30 -19.98
C ASP A 104 6.94 -8.97 -20.79
N PRO A 105 6.89 -8.76 -22.13
CA PRO A 105 5.79 -9.24 -22.97
C PRO A 105 5.68 -10.76 -23.04
N GLN A 106 6.76 -11.48 -22.73
CA GLN A 106 6.82 -12.95 -22.77
C GLN A 106 6.55 -13.58 -21.40
N ALA A 107 6.30 -12.77 -20.36
CA ALA A 107 6.03 -13.25 -19.02
C ALA A 107 4.78 -14.15 -18.99
N THR A 108 4.98 -15.43 -18.66
CA THR A 108 3.90 -16.35 -18.32
C THR A 108 3.59 -16.22 -16.84
N VAL A 109 2.70 -15.29 -16.51
CA VAL A 109 2.33 -14.96 -15.14
C VAL A 109 0.91 -15.42 -14.85
N GLU A 110 0.74 -16.16 -13.76
CA GLU A 110 -0.57 -16.59 -13.27
C GLU A 110 -1.35 -15.43 -12.65
N MET A 111 -2.68 -15.54 -12.64
CA MET A 111 -3.52 -14.54 -12.00
C MET A 111 -3.23 -14.53 -10.49
N PRO A 112 -2.92 -13.37 -9.87
CA PRO A 112 -2.67 -13.32 -8.45
C PRO A 112 -3.96 -13.65 -7.68
N VAL A 113 -3.80 -14.40 -6.58
CA VAL A 113 -4.93 -14.84 -5.73
C VAL A 113 -5.62 -13.66 -5.06
N ASP A 114 -4.86 -12.63 -4.69
CA ASP A 114 -5.32 -11.42 -4.05
C ASP A 114 -4.46 -10.21 -4.43
N HIS A 115 -4.84 -9.04 -3.92
CA HIS A 115 -4.18 -7.77 -4.17
C HIS A 115 -2.76 -7.70 -3.58
N GLU A 116 -2.49 -8.34 -2.44
CA GLU A 116 -1.16 -8.38 -1.82
C GLU A 116 -0.20 -9.16 -2.71
N ARG A 117 -0.60 -10.35 -3.15
CA ARG A 117 0.16 -11.16 -4.12
C ARG A 117 0.34 -10.43 -5.44
N GLY A 118 -0.68 -9.71 -5.91
CA GLY A 118 -0.59 -8.85 -7.09
C GLY A 118 0.52 -7.80 -6.97
N LEU A 119 0.58 -7.07 -5.86
CA LEU A 119 1.64 -6.08 -5.60
C LEU A 119 3.03 -6.70 -5.55
N LEU A 120 3.21 -7.75 -4.74
CA LEU A 120 4.50 -8.42 -4.57
C LEU A 120 5.02 -8.98 -5.90
N MET A 121 4.12 -9.53 -6.71
CA MET A 121 4.43 -10.01 -8.06
C MET A 121 4.84 -8.88 -8.99
N TRP A 122 4.11 -7.76 -9.01
CA TRP A 122 4.50 -6.59 -9.79
C TRP A 122 5.89 -6.05 -9.40
N ILE A 123 6.17 -5.91 -8.10
CA ILE A 123 7.47 -5.47 -7.58
C ILE A 123 8.58 -6.43 -8.02
N THR A 124 8.34 -7.74 -7.92
CA THR A 124 9.31 -8.77 -8.32
C THR A 124 9.65 -8.66 -9.81
N HIS A 125 8.64 -8.57 -10.68
CA HIS A 125 8.85 -8.43 -12.12
C HIS A 125 9.53 -7.11 -12.50
N ALA A 126 9.15 -5.99 -11.88
CA ALA A 126 9.81 -4.70 -12.09
C ALA A 126 11.29 -4.75 -11.66
N SER A 127 11.60 -5.43 -10.55
CA SER A 127 12.97 -5.61 -10.07
C SER A 127 13.80 -6.44 -11.05
N HIS A 128 13.27 -7.55 -11.58
CA HIS A 128 13.96 -8.32 -12.62
C HIS A 128 14.16 -7.52 -13.91
N ALA A 129 13.16 -6.72 -14.31
CA ALA A 129 13.25 -5.87 -15.48
C ALA A 129 14.32 -4.77 -15.32
N LEU A 130 14.52 -4.25 -14.11
CA LEU A 130 15.65 -3.36 -13.80
C LEU A 130 16.99 -4.05 -14.04
N ILE A 131 17.17 -5.27 -13.52
CA ILE A 131 18.40 -6.05 -13.72
C ILE A 131 18.68 -6.30 -15.20
N ALA A 132 17.64 -6.69 -15.96
CA ALA A 132 17.76 -6.91 -17.39
C ALA A 132 18.18 -5.64 -18.15
N LYS A 133 17.65 -4.47 -17.77
CA LYS A 133 18.07 -3.18 -18.34
C LYS A 133 19.53 -2.86 -18.03
N ILE A 134 19.96 -3.01 -16.77
CA ILE A 134 21.34 -2.77 -16.36
C ILE A 134 22.31 -3.66 -17.17
N GLN A 135 21.96 -4.94 -17.34
CA GLN A 135 22.77 -5.87 -18.11
C GLN A 135 22.86 -5.48 -19.60
N ALA A 136 21.77 -4.98 -20.17
CA ALA A 136 21.75 -4.54 -21.57
C ALA A 136 22.58 -3.26 -21.79
N ASP A 137 22.56 -2.33 -20.85
CA ASP A 137 23.23 -1.03 -20.97
C ASP A 137 24.73 -1.09 -20.68
N GLU A 138 25.14 -1.83 -19.64
CA GLU A 138 26.55 -1.89 -19.18
C GLU A 138 27.33 -3.10 -19.72
N GLY A 139 26.64 -4.08 -20.31
CA GLY A 139 27.21 -5.37 -20.69
C GLY A 139 27.70 -6.19 -19.49
N ASP A 140 28.54 -7.19 -19.73
CA ASP A 140 29.09 -8.08 -18.67
C ASP A 140 30.18 -7.39 -17.80
N ARG A 141 30.29 -6.06 -17.86
CA ARG A 141 31.35 -5.27 -17.22
C ARG A 141 31.09 -4.98 -15.74
N THR A 142 29.85 -5.15 -15.29
CA THR A 142 29.42 -4.82 -13.92
C THR A 142 28.74 -6.01 -13.27
N LYS A 143 29.12 -6.28 -12.01
CA LYS A 143 28.43 -7.28 -11.20
C LYS A 143 26.99 -6.81 -10.94
N LEU A 144 26.00 -7.53 -11.45
CA LEU A 144 24.58 -7.21 -11.28
C LEU A 144 24.20 -7.22 -9.78
N PRO A 145 23.34 -6.29 -9.34
CA PRO A 145 22.88 -6.28 -7.95
C PRO A 145 21.98 -7.50 -7.68
N GLU A 146 22.22 -8.17 -6.55
CA GLU A 146 21.42 -9.31 -6.08
C GLU A 146 20.23 -8.78 -5.26
N LEU A 147 19.15 -8.38 -5.94
CA LEU A 147 17.96 -7.83 -5.27
C LEU A 147 17.20 -8.94 -4.51
N PRO A 148 16.82 -8.73 -3.24
CA PRO A 148 16.02 -9.67 -2.48
C PRO A 148 14.60 -9.77 -3.08
N PRO A 149 14.00 -10.97 -3.14
CA PRO A 149 12.66 -11.15 -3.68
C PRO A 149 11.59 -10.57 -2.74
N ALA A 150 10.54 -9.99 -3.32
CA ALA A 150 9.37 -9.51 -2.59
C ALA A 150 8.44 -10.69 -2.24
N ARG A 151 8.60 -11.28 -1.06
CA ARG A 151 7.85 -12.48 -0.61
C ARG A 151 6.57 -12.13 0.16
N ASP A 152 6.67 -11.06 0.94
CA ASP A 152 5.67 -10.49 1.84
C ASP A 152 6.00 -9.00 2.07
N PHE A 153 5.15 -8.27 2.81
CA PHE A 153 5.41 -6.86 3.09
C PHE A 153 6.63 -6.65 4.01
N GLN A 154 6.95 -7.59 4.90
CA GLN A 154 8.15 -7.53 5.73
C GLN A 154 9.43 -7.55 4.89
N SER A 155 9.44 -8.29 3.78
CA SER A 155 10.57 -8.34 2.85
C SER A 155 10.81 -7.01 2.12
N LEU A 156 9.84 -6.09 2.10
CA LEU A 156 9.97 -4.75 1.52
C LEU A 156 10.48 -3.70 2.52
N CYS A 157 10.53 -4.04 3.81
CA CYS A 157 10.90 -3.10 4.88
C CYS A 157 12.39 -2.71 4.87
N ASP A 158 13.23 -3.37 4.08
CA ASP A 158 14.61 -2.94 3.82
C ASP A 158 14.72 -1.89 2.68
N GLY A 159 13.59 -1.49 2.10
CA GLY A 159 13.48 -0.49 1.06
C GLY A 159 14.04 -0.90 -0.30
N VAL A 160 14.67 -2.07 -0.45
CA VAL A 160 15.37 -2.44 -1.69
C VAL A 160 14.39 -2.64 -2.83
N GLY A 161 13.34 -3.45 -2.61
CA GLY A 161 12.33 -3.71 -3.63
C GLY A 161 11.56 -2.44 -4.04
N LEU A 162 11.27 -1.55 -3.09
CA LEU A 162 10.61 -0.27 -3.35
C LEU A 162 11.50 0.67 -4.16
N ALA A 163 12.77 0.81 -3.77
CA ALA A 163 13.73 1.64 -4.50
C ALA A 163 14.00 1.09 -5.91
N ALA A 164 14.04 -0.23 -6.09
CA ALA A 164 14.21 -0.86 -7.38
C ALA A 164 13.05 -0.55 -8.34
N VAL A 165 11.80 -0.54 -7.86
CA VAL A 165 10.65 -0.11 -8.65
C VAL A 165 10.79 1.34 -9.10
N VAL A 166 11.20 2.24 -8.20
CA VAL A 166 11.43 3.65 -8.55
C VAL A 166 12.56 3.79 -9.57
N ALA A 167 13.70 3.12 -9.38
CA ALA A 167 14.80 3.12 -10.34
C ALA A 167 14.37 2.60 -11.72
N PHE A 168 13.49 1.59 -11.75
CA PHE A 168 13.01 1.00 -12.99
C PHE A 168 12.10 1.94 -13.80
N TYR A 169 11.14 2.57 -13.13
CA TYR A 169 10.15 3.44 -13.77
C TYR A 169 10.65 4.88 -13.97
N CYS A 170 11.51 5.36 -13.07
CA CYS A 170 11.99 6.74 -13.01
C CYS A 170 13.53 6.79 -12.86
N PRO A 171 14.30 6.24 -13.82
CA PRO A 171 15.76 6.17 -13.71
C PRO A 171 16.46 7.55 -13.64
N GLY A 172 15.79 8.61 -14.10
CA GLY A 172 16.29 9.99 -13.96
C GLY A 172 16.12 10.57 -12.55
N GLU A 173 15.28 9.96 -11.71
CA GLU A 173 15.00 10.45 -10.36
C GLU A 173 15.69 9.63 -9.26
N LEU A 174 15.93 8.33 -9.51
CA LEU A 174 16.66 7.43 -8.61
C LEU A 174 17.58 6.53 -9.42
N ASN A 175 18.89 6.65 -9.20
CA ASN A 175 19.87 5.77 -9.81
C ASN A 175 19.95 4.45 -9.03
N TRP A 176 19.92 3.32 -9.73
CA TRP A 176 20.00 2.00 -9.10
C TRP A 176 21.30 1.80 -8.29
N MET A 177 22.38 2.49 -8.66
CA MET A 177 23.67 2.43 -7.96
C MET A 177 23.61 3.04 -6.55
N ASP A 178 22.63 3.90 -6.26
CA ASP A 178 22.45 4.50 -4.94
C ASP A 178 21.77 3.53 -3.96
N ILE A 179 21.19 2.43 -4.46
CA ILE A 179 20.50 1.43 -3.64
C ILE A 179 21.54 0.57 -2.91
N ARG A 180 21.43 0.52 -1.58
CA ARG A 180 22.31 -0.31 -0.74
C ARG A 180 21.77 -1.73 -0.65
N VAL A 181 22.51 -2.64 -1.27
CA VAL A 181 22.22 -4.08 -1.26
C VAL A 181 23.40 -4.81 -0.64
N SER A 182 23.18 -5.37 0.55
CA SER A 182 24.23 -6.01 1.36
C SER A 182 23.86 -7.46 1.67
N LYS A 183 24.85 -8.37 1.68
CA LYS A 183 24.64 -9.77 2.11
C LYS A 183 24.10 -9.90 3.54
N ARG A 184 24.41 -8.91 4.39
CA ARG A 184 23.89 -8.76 5.75
C ARG A 184 23.29 -7.36 5.85
N PRO A 185 22.00 -7.18 5.50
CA PRO A 185 21.39 -5.86 5.50
C PRO A 185 21.32 -5.30 6.91
N SER A 186 21.83 -4.09 7.11
CA SER A 186 21.74 -3.37 8.38
C SER A 186 20.50 -2.47 8.43
N ILE A 187 20.13 -2.00 9.64
CA ILE A 187 19.09 -0.97 9.80
C ILE A 187 19.47 0.30 9.01
N ALA A 188 20.75 0.66 8.99
CA ALA A 188 21.23 1.83 8.24
C ALA A 188 21.07 1.67 6.73
N ASP A 189 21.18 0.45 6.19
CA ASP A 189 20.89 0.18 4.78
C ASP A 189 19.40 0.36 4.48
N GLY A 190 18.54 -0.18 5.35
CA GLY A 190 17.09 -0.04 5.22
C GLY A 190 16.62 1.42 5.26
N LEU A 191 17.09 2.17 6.26
CA LEU A 191 16.81 3.60 6.41
C LEU A 191 17.27 4.39 5.18
N HIS A 192 18.47 4.09 4.67
CA HIS A 192 19.00 4.75 3.47
C HIS A 192 18.09 4.48 2.26
N ASN A 193 17.76 3.22 1.99
CA ASN A 193 16.92 2.86 0.85
C ASN A 193 15.52 3.46 0.95
N LEU A 194 14.88 3.38 2.12
CA LEU A 194 13.56 3.97 2.35
C LEU A 194 13.59 5.51 2.28
N SER A 195 14.69 6.14 2.68
CA SER A 195 14.87 7.59 2.51
C SER A 195 14.95 8.00 1.04
N LEU A 196 15.53 7.18 0.17
CA LEU A 196 15.51 7.42 -1.29
C LEU A 196 14.08 7.38 -1.83
N VAL A 197 13.29 6.37 -1.44
CA VAL A 197 11.89 6.24 -1.84
C VAL A 197 11.06 7.42 -1.29
N HIS A 198 11.27 7.79 -0.04
CA HIS A 198 10.63 8.93 0.59
C HIS A 198 10.93 10.25 -0.13
N ALA A 199 12.19 10.50 -0.44
CA ALA A 199 12.62 11.69 -1.17
C ALA A 199 11.99 11.75 -2.58
N PHE A 200 11.96 10.61 -3.29
CA PHE A 200 11.28 10.51 -4.58
C PHE A 200 9.79 10.87 -4.45
N CYS A 201 9.07 10.26 -3.51
CA CYS A 201 7.63 10.52 -3.36
C CYS A 201 7.33 11.97 -3.01
N MET A 202 8.12 12.58 -2.12
CA MET A 202 7.93 13.99 -1.75
C MET A 202 8.24 14.97 -2.88
N ARG A 203 9.15 14.61 -3.79
CA ARG A 203 9.57 15.48 -4.91
C ARG A 203 8.72 15.29 -6.16
N CYS A 204 8.34 14.05 -6.47
CA CYS A 204 7.86 13.66 -7.80
C CYS A 204 6.38 13.28 -7.83
N LEU A 205 5.74 12.98 -6.69
CA LEU A 205 4.31 12.68 -6.63
C LEU A 205 3.50 13.92 -6.23
N PRO A 206 2.26 14.06 -6.74
CA PRO A 206 1.43 15.24 -6.46
C PRO A 206 0.95 15.32 -5.00
N TYR A 207 1.00 14.21 -4.27
CA TYR A 207 0.57 14.12 -2.87
C TYR A 207 1.54 13.23 -2.09
N SER A 208 1.74 13.54 -0.82
CA SER A 208 2.47 12.65 0.08
C SER A 208 1.68 11.36 0.29
N ILE A 209 2.35 10.23 0.05
CA ILE A 209 1.81 8.89 0.30
C ILE A 209 2.39 8.27 1.57
N PHE A 210 3.26 9.00 2.29
CA PHE A 210 3.89 8.53 3.51
C PHE A 210 3.06 8.93 4.72
N HIS A 211 2.46 7.92 5.35
CA HIS A 211 1.82 8.02 6.66
C HIS A 211 2.70 7.48 7.80
N MET A 212 3.87 6.95 7.45
CA MET A 212 4.90 6.41 8.34
C MET A 212 6.24 7.02 7.95
N GLN A 213 7.12 7.23 8.91
CA GLN A 213 8.50 7.62 8.62
C GLN A 213 9.32 6.40 8.14
N PRO A 214 10.42 6.59 7.41
CA PRO A 214 11.33 5.51 7.03
C PRO A 214 11.76 4.63 8.22
N GLU A 215 11.92 5.23 9.41
CA GLU A 215 12.23 4.55 10.66
C GLU A 215 11.14 3.55 11.03
N ASP A 216 9.89 3.98 11.06
CA ASP A 216 8.74 3.14 11.42
C ASP A 216 8.70 1.87 10.56
N VAL A 217 8.87 2.04 9.23
CA VAL A 217 8.87 0.93 8.27
C VAL A 217 10.07 0.01 8.48
N THR A 218 11.25 0.56 8.72
CA THR A 218 12.46 -0.26 8.94
C THR A 218 12.32 -1.17 10.17
N TYR A 219 11.67 -0.68 11.23
CA TYR A 219 11.44 -1.44 12.46
C TYR A 219 10.33 -2.49 12.35
N MET A 220 9.48 -2.45 11.31
CA MET A 220 8.47 -3.50 11.08
C MET A 220 9.08 -4.86 10.66
N ARG A 221 10.39 -4.89 10.37
CA ARG A 221 11.10 -6.11 9.98
C ARG A 221 11.31 -7.09 11.14
N GLY A 222 11.22 -6.63 12.40
CA GLY A 222 11.41 -7.42 13.61
C GLY A 222 11.84 -6.59 14.80
#